data_AF-A0A537ST16-F1
#
_entry.id   AF-A0A537ST16-F1
#
_cell.length_a   1.000
_cell.length_b   1.000
_cell.length_c   1.000
_cell.angle_alpha   90.00
_cell.angle_beta   90.00
_cell.angle_gamma   90.00
#
_symmetry.space_group_name_H-M   'P 1'
#
loop_
_entity.id
_entity.type
_entity.pdbx_description
1 polymer ?
#
loop_
_entity_poly.entity_id
_entity_poly.type
_entity_poly.pdbx_seq_one_letter_code
_entity_poly.pdbx_strand_id
1 'polypeptide(L)'
;MIVAAIGFVFLTIGIVFQVLQIVVSILQREELRDRTGDPWDGRSLEWATSSPPPVFNFAILPDVHGEEAYWAIKSRAKQQDLEKNEPHYEDIEMPRNSPTGFVCAFFATVMGFALIWHIWWMVALGFVGAFATFVVFAWRDHDEYVIPAAEVARIDRANMAERRALASHPGSA
;
A
#
# COMPACT_ATOMS: atom_id res chain seq x y z
N MET A 1 30.01 31.11 7.36
CA MET A 1 30.28 29.96 6.47
C MET A 1 30.71 28.72 7.24
N ILE A 2 31.67 28.78 8.17
CA ILE A 2 32.14 27.60 8.93
C ILE A 2 31.04 26.93 9.77
N VAL A 3 30.22 27.70 10.50
CA VAL A 3 29.10 27.16 11.30
C VAL A 3 28.07 26.42 10.43
N ALA A 4 27.77 26.97 9.24
CA ALA A 4 26.87 26.32 8.28
C ALA A 4 27.46 25.00 7.74
N ALA A 5 28.78 24.96 7.48
CA ALA A 5 29.46 23.74 7.05
C ALA A 5 29.41 22.65 8.12
N ILE A 6 29.56 23.01 9.41
CA ILE A 6 29.41 22.07 10.53
C ILE A 6 27.97 21.52 10.57
N GLY A 7 26.97 22.37 10.39
CA GLY A 7 25.57 21.94 10.29
C GLY A 7 25.33 20.93 9.15
N PHE A 8 25.96 21.15 7.99
CA PHE A 8 25.88 20.23 6.86
C PHE A 8 26.51 18.85 7.15
N VAL A 9 27.60 18.81 7.92
CA VAL A 9 28.19 17.54 8.37
C VAL A 9 27.20 16.75 9.23
N PHE A 10 26.51 17.40 10.18
CA PHE A 10 25.48 16.73 10.99
C PHE A 10 24.29 16.24 10.15
N LEU A 11 23.83 17.03 9.18
CA LEU A 11 22.79 16.60 8.24
C LEU A 11 23.22 15.34 7.47
N THR A 12 24.46 15.33 6.97
CA THR A 12 25.01 14.20 6.22
C THR A 12 25.08 12.94 7.09
N ILE A 13 25.54 13.06 8.34
CA ILE A 13 25.54 11.95 9.31
C ILE A 13 24.12 11.45 9.56
N GLY A 14 23.14 12.35 9.71
CA GLY A 14 21.73 11.98 9.85
C GLY A 14 21.20 11.19 8.65
N ILE A 15 21.52 11.61 7.43
CA ILE A 15 21.15 10.89 6.19
C ILE A 15 21.79 9.49 6.17
N VAL A 16 23.07 9.38 6.55
CA VAL A 16 23.76 8.08 6.64
C VAL A 16 23.06 7.16 7.63
N PHE A 17 22.70 7.65 8.82
CA PHE A 17 21.95 6.85 9.79
C PHE A 17 20.56 6.46 9.29
N GLN A 18 19.86 7.35 8.58
CA GLN A 18 18.56 7.02 7.97
C GLN A 18 18.67 5.88 6.95
N VAL A 19 19.71 5.89 6.11
CA VAL A 19 19.96 4.82 5.15
C VAL A 19 20.33 3.53 5.86
N LEU A 20 21.21 3.58 6.86
CA LEU A 20 21.60 2.41 7.64
C LEU A 20 20.40 1.78 8.36
N GLN A 21 19.52 2.58 8.95
CA GLN A 21 18.29 2.10 9.57
C GLN A 21 17.42 1.30 8.59
N ILE A 22 17.22 1.83 7.37
CA ILE A 22 16.44 1.14 6.32
C ILE A 22 17.13 -0.16 5.91
N VAL A 23 18.45 -0.13 5.69
CA VAL A 23 19.21 -1.32 5.28
C VAL A 23 19.13 -2.42 6.33
N VAL A 24 19.40 -2.10 7.61
CA VAL A 24 19.34 -3.07 8.71
C VAL A 24 17.92 -3.62 8.87
N SER A 25 16.89 -2.76 8.77
CA SER A 25 15.49 -3.17 8.83
C SER A 25 15.13 -4.16 7.72
N ILE A 26 15.60 -3.95 6.49
CA ILE A 26 15.37 -4.89 5.37
C ILE A 26 16.12 -6.20 5.58
N LEU A 27 17.35 -6.15 6.10
CA LEU A 27 18.15 -7.36 6.37
C LEU A 27 17.56 -8.21 7.50
N GLN A 28 16.98 -7.58 8.52
CA GLN A 28 16.38 -8.24 9.69
C GLN A 28 14.86 -8.39 9.59
N ARG A 29 14.27 -8.20 8.40
CA ARG A 29 12.81 -8.12 8.21
C ARG A 29 12.03 -9.34 8.68
N GLU A 30 12.62 -10.54 8.64
CA GLU A 30 11.95 -11.78 9.03
C GLU A 30 11.83 -11.91 10.55
N GLU A 31 12.80 -11.37 11.30
CA GLU A 31 12.80 -11.35 12.78
C GLU A 31 11.92 -10.22 13.31
N LEU A 32 11.94 -9.07 12.64
CA LEU A 32 11.19 -7.86 13.03
C LEU A 32 9.79 -7.78 12.40
N ARG A 33 9.29 -8.88 11.84
CA ARG A 33 8.01 -8.90 11.14
C ARG A 33 6.85 -8.77 12.11
N ASP A 34 6.00 -7.78 11.87
CA ASP A 34 4.70 -7.70 12.51
C ASP A 34 3.78 -8.83 12.01
N ARG A 35 3.17 -9.55 12.95
CA ARG A 35 2.24 -10.67 12.70
C ARG A 35 0.83 -10.37 13.18
N THR A 36 0.60 -9.29 13.92
CA THR A 36 -0.74 -8.91 14.41
C THR A 36 -1.46 -8.02 13.41
N GLY A 37 -0.73 -7.17 12.68
CA GLY A 37 -1.30 -6.08 11.89
C GLY A 37 -1.47 -4.78 12.68
N ASP A 38 -1.24 -4.84 14.00
CA ASP A 38 -1.37 -3.71 14.92
C ASP A 38 -0.22 -3.73 15.95
N PRO A 39 1.00 -3.33 15.56
CA PRO A 39 2.16 -3.32 16.45
C PRO A 39 2.13 -2.15 17.46
N TRP A 40 1.21 -1.18 17.32
CA TRP A 40 1.19 0.05 18.13
C TRP A 40 -0.11 0.28 18.90
N ASP A 41 -1.03 -0.68 18.90
CA ASP A 41 -2.41 -0.51 19.41
C ASP A 41 -3.10 0.73 18.80
N GLY A 42 -3.03 0.84 17.48
CA GLY A 42 -3.56 1.95 16.71
C GLY A 42 -5.08 2.06 16.75
N ARG A 43 -5.61 3.23 16.37
CA ARG A 43 -7.04 3.58 16.53
C ARG A 43 -7.83 3.68 15.24
N SER A 44 -7.12 3.75 14.13
CA SER A 44 -7.62 3.95 12.77
C SER A 44 -7.63 2.62 12.00
N LEU A 45 -8.33 2.58 10.86
CA LEU A 45 -8.65 1.33 10.15
C LEU A 45 -7.44 0.66 9.49
N GLU A 46 -6.35 1.37 9.25
CA GLU A 46 -5.12 0.77 8.72
C GLU A 46 -4.53 -0.29 9.65
N TRP A 47 -4.84 -0.23 10.95
CA TRP A 47 -4.42 -1.23 11.93
C TRP A 47 -5.38 -2.43 12.03
N ALA A 48 -6.50 -2.38 11.30
CA ALA A 48 -7.45 -3.50 11.24
C ALA A 48 -7.04 -4.56 10.20
N THR A 49 -6.21 -4.21 9.22
CA THR A 49 -5.73 -5.12 8.16
C THR A 49 -4.49 -5.91 8.57
N SER A 50 -4.12 -6.95 7.81
CA SER A 50 -2.93 -7.75 8.08
C SER A 50 -1.64 -7.01 7.73
N SER A 51 -0.49 -7.51 8.21
CA SER A 51 0.85 -7.03 7.83
C SER A 51 1.60 -8.09 7.01
N PRO A 52 1.77 -7.91 5.67
CA PRO A 52 1.26 -6.82 4.84
C PRO A 52 -0.25 -6.93 4.55
N PRO A 53 -0.91 -5.82 4.14
CA PRO A 53 -2.31 -5.85 3.76
C PRO A 53 -2.54 -6.72 2.51
N PRO A 54 -3.70 -7.40 2.40
CA PRO A 54 -4.06 -8.07 1.17
C PRO A 54 -4.34 -7.04 0.07
N VAL A 55 -4.28 -7.46 -1.19
CA VAL A 55 -4.46 -6.57 -2.35
C VAL A 55 -5.81 -5.83 -2.35
N PHE A 56 -6.84 -6.43 -1.73
CA PHE A 56 -8.18 -5.86 -1.59
C PHE A 56 -8.38 -5.04 -0.31
N ASN A 57 -7.33 -4.88 0.52
CA ASN A 57 -7.31 -4.22 1.84
C ASN A 57 -8.22 -4.87 2.89
N PHE A 58 -9.54 -4.81 2.71
CA PHE A 58 -10.55 -5.34 3.62
C PHE A 58 -11.37 -6.42 2.91
N ALA A 59 -11.45 -7.61 3.49
CA ALA A 59 -12.33 -8.66 2.97
C ALA A 59 -13.81 -8.27 3.05
N ILE A 60 -14.14 -7.44 4.05
CA ILE A 60 -15.48 -6.94 4.34
C ILE A 60 -15.35 -5.50 4.74
N LEU A 61 -16.21 -4.65 4.19
CA LEU A 61 -16.18 -3.22 4.49
C LEU A 61 -16.50 -3.00 5.98
N PRO A 62 -15.61 -2.33 6.73
CA PRO A 62 -15.87 -2.04 8.13
C PRO A 62 -17.00 -1.01 8.25
N ASP A 63 -17.86 -1.18 9.24
CA ASP A 63 -18.88 -0.19 9.58
C ASP A 63 -18.24 0.98 10.35
N VAL A 64 -18.07 2.11 9.66
CA VAL A 64 -17.28 3.26 10.15
C VAL A 64 -18.19 4.25 10.89
N HIS A 65 -17.96 4.39 12.20
CA HIS A 65 -18.62 5.41 13.03
C HIS A 65 -17.59 6.27 13.75
N GLY A 66 -17.62 7.58 13.50
CA GLY A 66 -16.71 8.55 14.11
C GLY A 66 -15.29 8.50 13.55
N GLU A 67 -14.37 9.21 14.21
CA GLU A 67 -12.97 9.36 13.76
C GLU A 67 -12.10 8.14 14.15
N GLU A 68 -12.41 7.47 15.26
CA GLU A 68 -11.66 6.33 15.80
C GLU A 68 -12.41 4.99 15.59
N ALA A 69 -12.79 4.73 14.33
CA ALA A 69 -13.64 3.59 13.99
C ALA A 69 -13.05 2.24 14.44
N TYR A 70 -11.75 2.02 14.28
CA TYR A 70 -11.13 0.76 14.71
C TYR A 70 -11.09 0.61 16.23
N TRP A 71 -10.84 1.69 16.97
CA TRP A 71 -10.91 1.66 18.45
C TRP A 71 -12.31 1.29 18.95
N ALA A 72 -13.35 1.86 18.33
CA ALA A 72 -14.74 1.52 18.64
C ALA A 72 -15.05 0.05 18.32
N ILE A 73 -14.58 -0.45 17.17
CA ILE A 73 -14.73 -1.85 16.76
C ILE A 73 -14.03 -2.78 17.76
N LYS A 74 -12.76 -2.51 18.12
CA LYS A 74 -12.01 -3.27 19.14
C LYS A 74 -12.73 -3.30 20.49
N SER A 75 -13.20 -2.14 20.94
CA SER A 75 -13.88 -1.99 22.23
C SER A 75 -15.20 -2.77 22.27
N ARG A 76 -15.97 -2.75 21.18
CA ARG A 76 -17.22 -3.51 21.05
C ARG A 76 -16.96 -5.02 20.94
N ALA A 77 -15.96 -5.44 20.16
CA ALA A 77 -15.56 -6.84 20.03
C ALA A 77 -15.03 -7.44 21.34
N LYS A 78 -14.45 -6.63 22.23
CA LYS A 78 -14.06 -7.09 23.58
C LYS A 78 -15.26 -7.23 24.53
N GLN A 79 -16.30 -6.43 24.33
CA GLN A 79 -17.51 -6.41 25.17
C GLN A 79 -18.57 -7.43 24.74
N GLN A 80 -18.65 -7.69 23.44
CA GLN A 80 -19.57 -8.61 22.82
C GLN A 80 -18.72 -9.70 22.17
N ASP A 81 -18.95 -10.98 22.49
CA ASP A 81 -18.26 -12.17 21.94
C ASP A 81 -18.58 -12.38 20.45
N LEU A 82 -18.41 -11.31 19.66
CA LEU A 82 -18.76 -11.15 18.23
C LEU A 82 -17.85 -11.95 17.32
N GLU A 83 -16.76 -12.52 17.83
CA GLU A 83 -15.84 -13.38 17.08
C GLU A 83 -16.48 -14.67 16.54
N LYS A 84 -17.72 -14.97 16.93
CA LYS A 84 -18.42 -16.21 16.61
C LYS A 84 -19.24 -16.21 15.33
N ASN A 85 -19.52 -15.05 14.73
CA ASN A 85 -20.27 -15.01 13.48
C ASN A 85 -19.31 -15.19 12.30
N GLU A 86 -19.51 -16.24 11.51
CA GLU A 86 -18.75 -16.41 10.27
C GLU A 86 -19.15 -15.31 9.28
N PRO A 87 -18.17 -14.56 8.74
CA PRO A 87 -18.50 -13.46 7.85
C PRO A 87 -19.01 -13.94 6.48
N HIS A 88 -19.90 -13.17 5.85
CA HIS A 88 -20.27 -13.42 4.45
C HIS A 88 -19.22 -12.80 3.52
N TYR A 89 -18.61 -13.62 2.67
CA TYR A 89 -17.63 -13.19 1.69
C TYR A 89 -18.26 -13.07 0.31
N GLU A 90 -17.95 -11.99 -0.39
CA GLU A 90 -18.39 -11.71 -1.75
C GLU A 90 -17.19 -11.65 -2.69
N ASP A 91 -17.46 -11.78 -3.99
CA ASP A 91 -16.44 -11.61 -5.03
C ASP A 91 -15.99 -10.14 -5.07
N ILE A 92 -14.67 -9.91 -5.13
CA ILE A 92 -14.10 -8.55 -5.15
C ILE A 92 -13.53 -8.24 -6.53
N GLU A 93 -14.04 -7.19 -7.16
CA GLU A 93 -13.54 -6.66 -8.44
C GLU A 93 -12.33 -5.76 -8.20
N MET A 94 -11.23 -6.03 -8.91
CA MET A 94 -9.96 -5.35 -8.75
C MET A 94 -9.44 -4.81 -10.09
N PRO A 95 -8.89 -3.58 -10.13
CA PRO A 95 -8.33 -3.02 -11.35
C PRO A 95 -7.04 -3.76 -11.76
N ARG A 96 -6.84 -3.94 -13.06
CA ARG A 96 -5.59 -4.46 -13.62
C ARG A 96 -4.53 -3.37 -13.73
N ASN A 97 -3.28 -3.76 -13.47
CA ASN A 97 -2.12 -2.90 -13.71
C ASN A 97 -2.06 -2.48 -15.18
N SER A 98 -1.75 -1.20 -15.42
CA SER A 98 -1.62 -0.64 -16.77
C SER A 98 -0.26 0.06 -16.94
N PRO A 99 0.47 -0.22 -18.03
CA PRO A 99 1.73 0.48 -18.34
C PRO A 99 1.52 1.89 -18.88
N THR A 100 0.27 2.31 -19.14
CA THR A 100 -0.07 3.61 -19.76
C THR A 100 0.63 4.79 -19.09
N GLY A 101 0.64 4.83 -17.75
CA GLY A 101 1.29 5.93 -17.01
C GLY A 101 2.79 6.03 -17.29
N PHE A 102 3.50 4.89 -17.33
CA PHE A 102 4.93 4.85 -17.62
C PHE A 102 5.24 5.28 -19.06
N VAL A 103 4.46 4.79 -20.03
CA VAL A 103 4.63 5.14 -21.45
C VAL A 103 4.34 6.64 -21.68
N CYS A 104 3.29 7.18 -21.07
CA CYS A 104 2.99 8.62 -21.12
C CYS A 104 4.12 9.46 -20.51
N ALA A 105 4.68 9.04 -19.36
CA ALA A 105 5.79 9.74 -18.72
C ALA A 105 7.06 9.77 -19.59
N PHE A 106 7.36 8.67 -20.30
CA PHE A 106 8.45 8.60 -21.26
C PHE A 106 8.27 9.62 -22.40
N PHE A 107 7.10 9.62 -23.06
CA PHE A 107 6.83 10.58 -24.15
C PHE A 107 6.80 12.03 -23.67
N ALA A 108 6.26 12.30 -22.48
CA ALA A 108 6.29 13.63 -21.87
C ALA A 108 7.72 14.11 -21.61
N THR A 109 8.61 13.22 -21.17
CA THR A 109 10.03 13.52 -20.93
C THR A 109 10.77 13.81 -22.24
N VAL A 110 10.57 12.97 -23.27
CA VAL A 110 11.14 13.19 -24.62
C VAL A 110 10.67 14.52 -25.20
N MET A 111 9.37 14.82 -25.09
CA MET A 111 8.78 16.08 -25.56
C MET A 111 9.33 17.28 -24.80
N GLY A 112 9.44 17.21 -23.46
CA GLY A 112 10.01 18.27 -22.64
C GLY A 112 11.46 18.56 -22.99
N PHE A 113 12.29 17.53 -23.18
CA PHE A 113 13.66 17.67 -23.65
C PHE A 113 13.72 18.31 -25.05
N ALA A 114 12.86 17.87 -25.98
CA ALA A 114 12.80 18.41 -27.34
C ALA A 114 12.43 19.89 -27.38
N LEU A 115 11.49 20.33 -26.54
CA LEU A 115 11.06 21.73 -26.44
C LEU A 115 12.20 22.65 -25.97
N ILE A 116 13.00 22.21 -24.99
CA ILE A 116 14.16 22.99 -24.49
C ILE A 116 15.18 23.22 -25.60
N TRP A 117 15.48 22.19 -26.39
CA TRP A 117 16.49 22.23 -27.45
C TRP A 117 15.95 22.65 -28.83
N HIS A 118 14.68 23.06 -28.92
CA HIS A 118 14.03 23.48 -30.17
C HIS A 118 14.05 22.39 -31.27
N ILE A 119 13.97 21.11 -30.89
CA ILE A 119 14.00 19.96 -31.81
C ILE A 119 12.56 19.58 -32.19
N TRP A 120 11.97 20.33 -33.13
CA TRP A 120 10.54 20.26 -33.44
C TRP A 120 10.02 18.90 -33.93
N TRP A 121 10.82 18.13 -34.67
CA TRP A 121 10.41 16.79 -35.13
C TRP A 121 10.18 15.83 -33.95
N MET A 122 10.99 15.98 -32.88
CA MET A 122 10.92 15.15 -31.69
C MET A 122 9.78 15.60 -30.76
N VAL A 123 9.44 16.89 -30.76
CA VAL A 123 8.21 17.41 -30.12
C VAL A 123 6.99 16.76 -30.76
N ALA A 124 6.91 16.76 -32.10
CA ALA A 124 5.81 16.14 -32.82
C ALA A 124 5.72 14.63 -32.53
N LEU A 125 6.86 13.92 -32.54
CA LEU A 125 6.91 12.49 -32.20
C LEU A 125 6.44 12.21 -30.76
N GLY A 126 6.91 13.02 -29.79
CA GLY A 126 6.51 12.89 -28.39
C GLY A 126 5.01 13.13 -28.18
N PHE A 127 4.47 14.16 -28.83
CA PHE A 127 3.04 14.47 -28.79
C PHE A 127 2.20 13.34 -29.41
N VAL A 128 2.56 12.88 -30.61
CA VAL A 128 1.86 11.78 -31.29
C VAL A 128 1.95 10.49 -30.47
N GLY A 129 3.11 10.18 -29.88
CA GLY A 129 3.28 9.01 -29.03
C GLY A 129 2.42 9.04 -27.77
N ALA A 130 2.36 10.18 -27.08
CA ALA A 130 1.49 10.37 -25.92
C ALA A 130 0.01 10.27 -26.32
N PHE A 131 -0.39 10.90 -27.43
CA PHE A 131 -1.76 10.84 -27.94
C PHE A 131 -2.17 9.42 -28.33
N ALA A 132 -1.32 8.69 -29.05
CA ALA A 132 -1.58 7.30 -29.42
C ALA A 132 -1.72 6.40 -28.18
N THR A 133 -0.88 6.61 -27.16
CA THR A 133 -0.97 5.89 -25.88
C THR A 133 -2.29 6.15 -25.18
N PHE A 134 -2.76 7.41 -25.18
CA PHE A 134 -4.08 7.77 -24.65
C PHE A 134 -5.22 7.11 -25.42
N VAL A 135 -5.17 7.10 -26.76
CA VAL A 135 -6.19 6.45 -27.59
C VAL A 135 -6.26 4.94 -27.32
N VAL A 136 -5.11 4.26 -27.26
CA VAL A 136 -5.05 2.82 -26.94
C VAL A 136 -5.61 2.55 -25.54
N PHE A 137 -5.31 3.42 -24.57
CA PHE A 137 -5.87 3.29 -23.22
C PHE A 137 -7.39 3.52 -23.20
N ALA A 138 -7.91 4.49 -23.94
CA ALA A 138 -9.33 4.80 -24.00
C ALA A 138 -10.18 3.70 -24.67
N TRP A 139 -9.57 2.86 -25.50
CA TRP A 139 -10.21 1.69 -26.13
C TRP A 139 -10.00 0.39 -25.36
N ARG A 140 -9.57 0.44 -24.10
CA ARG A 140 -9.44 -0.75 -23.27
C ARG A 140 -10.81 -1.20 -22.78
N ASP A 141 -11.23 -2.40 -23.18
CA ASP A 141 -12.55 -2.96 -22.82
C ASP A 141 -12.55 -3.78 -21.51
N HIS A 142 -11.37 -4.21 -21.03
CA HIS A 142 -11.22 -5.20 -19.97
C HIS A 142 -10.27 -4.70 -18.88
N ASP A 143 -10.82 -3.95 -17.94
CA ASP A 143 -10.02 -3.16 -16.99
C ASP A 143 -9.85 -3.84 -15.63
N GLU A 144 -10.70 -4.83 -15.34
CA GLU A 144 -10.84 -5.42 -14.01
C GLU A 144 -10.75 -6.95 -14.05
N TYR A 145 -10.30 -7.52 -12.93
CA TYR A 145 -10.32 -8.96 -12.68
C TYR A 145 -11.02 -9.22 -11.35
N VAL A 146 -11.67 -10.37 -11.25
CA VAL A 146 -12.42 -10.76 -10.05
C VAL A 146 -11.54 -11.65 -9.17
N ILE A 147 -11.47 -11.33 -7.88
CA ILE A 147 -10.96 -12.22 -6.84
C ILE A 147 -12.15 -12.99 -6.27
N PRO A 148 -12.22 -14.33 -6.44
CA PRO A 148 -13.35 -15.11 -5.96
C PRO A 148 -13.50 -15.05 -4.43
N ALA A 149 -14.72 -15.05 -3.93
CA ALA A 149 -15.06 -15.04 -2.51
C ALA A 149 -14.36 -16.18 -1.73
N ALA A 150 -14.17 -17.33 -2.36
CA ALA A 150 -13.45 -18.46 -1.77
C ALA A 150 -11.98 -18.13 -1.45
N GLU A 151 -11.33 -17.35 -2.32
CA GLU A 151 -9.95 -16.93 -2.14
C GLU A 151 -9.84 -15.81 -1.10
N VAL A 152 -10.76 -14.84 -1.12
CA VAL A 152 -10.88 -13.81 -0.08
C VAL A 152 -11.04 -14.45 1.29
N ALA A 153 -11.96 -15.40 1.41
CA ALA A 153 -12.22 -16.13 2.66
C ALA A 153 -11.00 -16.96 3.11
N ARG A 154 -10.23 -17.54 2.17
CA ARG A 154 -9.01 -18.29 2.51
C ARG A 154 -7.94 -17.37 3.12
N ILE A 155 -7.72 -16.20 2.53
CA ILE A 155 -6.73 -15.22 3.00
C ILE A 155 -7.14 -14.66 4.36
N ASP A 156 -8.41 -14.24 4.49
CA ASP A 156 -8.91 -13.65 5.72
C ASP A 156 -8.91 -14.64 6.90
N ARG A 157 -9.33 -15.89 6.68
CA ARG A 157 -9.25 -16.95 7.71
C ARG A 157 -7.83 -17.24 8.16
N ALA A 158 -6.85 -17.21 7.25
CA ALA A 158 -5.45 -17.40 7.61
C ALA A 158 -4.96 -16.28 8.53
N ASN A 159 -5.30 -15.03 8.20
CA ASN A 159 -4.96 -13.85 9.01
C ASN A 159 -5.63 -13.90 10.40
N MET A 160 -6.92 -14.24 10.46
CA MET A 160 -7.64 -14.40 11.72
C MET A 160 -7.06 -15.53 12.58
N ALA A 161 -6.65 -16.65 11.98
CA ALA A 161 -6.03 -17.76 12.69
C ALA A 161 -4.68 -17.35 13.32
N GLU A 162 -3.85 -16.60 12.58
CA GLU A 162 -2.57 -16.09 13.10
C GLU A 162 -2.78 -15.12 14.27
N ARG A 163 -3.73 -14.18 14.14
CA ARG A 163 -4.10 -13.26 15.22
C ARG A 163 -4.59 -13.97 16.47
N ARG A 164 -5.46 -14.97 16.32
CA ARG A 164 -5.96 -15.79 17.44
C ARG A 164 -4.85 -16.60 18.10
N ALA A 165 -3.92 -17.15 17.31
CA ALA A 165 -2.78 -17.89 17.84
C ALA A 165 -1.88 -16.98 18.71
N LEU A 166 -1.64 -15.74 18.28
CA LEU A 166 -0.89 -14.75 19.06
C LEU A 166 -1.63 -14.33 20.33
N ALA A 167 -2.94 -14.07 20.25
CA ALA A 167 -3.75 -13.71 21.42
C ALA A 167 -3.80 -14.81 22.50
N SER A 168 -3.70 -16.08 22.09
CA SER A 168 -3.68 -17.23 23.01
C SER A 168 -2.35 -17.47 23.73
N HIS A 169 -1.26 -16.80 23.33
CA HIS A 169 0.06 -16.88 23.98
C HIS A 169 0.31 -15.62 24.83
N PRO A 170 0.07 -15.65 26.16
CA PRO A 170 0.09 -14.46 27.02
C PRO A 170 1.50 -13.95 27.39
N GLY A 171 2.47 -14.00 26.46
CA GLY A 171 3.89 -13.77 26.76
C GLY A 171 4.68 -12.87 25.79
N SER A 172 4.04 -12.22 24.81
CA SER A 172 4.75 -11.34 23.86
C SER A 172 3.96 -10.06 23.56
N ALA A 173 3.69 -9.29 24.61
CA ALA A 173 3.32 -7.88 24.53
C ALA A 173 4.45 -7.04 25.14
#